data_AF-A0A7K0I5X4-F1
#
_entry.id   AF-A0A7K0I5X4-F1
#
_cell.length_a   1.000
_cell.length_b   1.000
_cell.length_c   1.000
_cell.angle_alpha   90.00
_cell.angle_beta   90.00
_cell.angle_gamma   90.00
#
_symmetry.space_group_name_H-M   'P 1'
#
loop_
_entity.id
_entity.type
_entity.pdbx_description
1 polymer ?
#
loop_
_entity_poly.entity_id
_entity_poly.type
_entity_poly.pdbx_seq_one_letter_code
_entity_poly.pdbx_strand_id
1 'polypeptide(L)'
;MRAVETIKNIWKIEDLRNRILTTLLLVAIYRFGTYVVLPGIDPQALTALQAQTRGGLLALLDMFSGGAFSNASIFALGIMPYISASIVM
;
A
#
# COMPACT_ATOMS: atom_id res chain seq x y z
N MET A 1 28.40 16.81 4.84
CA MET A 1 27.00 16.32 4.76
C MET A 1 26.96 15.06 3.90
N ARG A 2 27.40 13.91 4.43
CA ARG A 2 27.57 12.69 3.62
C ARG A 2 26.27 12.19 2.97
N ALA A 3 25.15 12.28 3.69
CA ALA A 3 23.85 11.84 3.18
C ALA A 3 23.38 12.63 1.94
N VAL A 4 23.61 13.94 1.90
CA VAL A 4 23.22 14.80 0.77
C VAL A 4 24.05 14.47 -0.48
N GLU A 5 25.35 14.20 -0.31
CA GLU A 5 26.24 13.77 -1.39
C GLU A 5 25.83 12.40 -1.93
N THR A 6 25.46 11.45 -1.07
CA THR A 6 24.94 10.14 -1.49
C THR A 6 23.67 10.27 -2.32
N ILE A 7 22.70 11.08 -1.90
CA ILE A 7 21.46 11.32 -2.66
C ILE A 7 21.76 11.98 -4.01
N LYS A 8 22.69 12.95 -4.05
CA LYS A 8 23.09 13.61 -5.29
C LYS A 8 23.82 12.64 -6.25
N ASN A 9 24.60 11.70 -5.71
CA ASN A 9 25.29 10.69 -6.51
C ASN A 9 24.33 9.62 -7.04
N ILE A 10 23.27 9.27 -6.30
CA ILE A 10 22.22 8.37 -6.76
C ILE A 10 21.59 8.88 -8.06
N TRP A 11 21.35 10.19 -8.14
CA TRP A 11 20.78 10.84 -9.34
C TRP A 11 21.73 10.92 -10.54
N LYS A 12 23.05 10.78 -10.33
CA LYS A 12 24.04 10.76 -11.42
C LYS A 12 24.11 9.41 -12.12
N ILE A 13 23.77 8.33 -11.42
CA ILE A 13 23.84 6.97 -11.97
C ILE A 13 22.52 6.67 -12.67
N GLU A 14 22.56 6.52 -13.99
CA GLU A 14 21.36 6.31 -14.81
C GLU A 14 20.61 5.01 -14.48
N ASP A 15 21.31 3.90 -14.23
CA ASP A 15 20.63 2.65 -13.83
C ASP A 15 19.92 2.83 -12.47
N LEU A 16 20.56 3.52 -11.52
CA LEU A 16 20.02 3.68 -10.17
C LEU A 16 18.80 4.62 -10.15
N ARG A 17 18.85 5.75 -10.87
CA ARG A 17 17.70 6.66 -10.99
C ARG A 17 16.51 5.94 -11.65
N ASN A 18 16.74 5.13 -12.69
CA ASN A 18 15.68 4.45 -13.41
C ASN A 18 14.99 3.40 -12.53
N ARG A 19 15.75 2.63 -11.75
CA ARG A 19 15.20 1.67 -10.78
C ARG A 19 14.37 2.36 -9.71
N ILE A 20 14.88 3.44 -9.12
CA ILE A 20 14.14 4.19 -8.09
C ILE A 20 12.85 4.77 -8.64
N LEU A 21 12.90 5.40 -9.83
CA LEU A 21 11.71 5.95 -10.49
C LEU A 21 10.69 4.86 -10.81
N THR A 22 11.14 3.70 -11.27
CA THR A 22 10.26 2.55 -11.54
C THR A 22 9.57 2.07 -10.27
N THR A 23 10.32 1.89 -9.18
CA THR A 23 9.76 1.47 -7.89
C THR A 23 8.77 2.51 -7.35
N LEU A 24 9.12 3.80 -7.38
CA LEU A 24 8.22 4.86 -6.95
C LEU A 24 6.94 4.92 -7.78
N LEU A 25 7.05 4.71 -9.10
CA LEU A 25 5.90 4.64 -9.99
C LEU A 25 4.98 3.46 -9.65
N LEU A 26 5.54 2.28 -9.38
CA LEU A 26 4.76 1.12 -8.95
C LEU A 26 4.06 1.37 -7.59
N VAL A 27 4.76 1.98 -6.63
CA VAL A 27 4.17 2.36 -5.33
C VAL A 27 3.05 3.39 -5.51
N ALA A 28 3.23 4.36 -6.42
CA ALA A 28 2.20 5.35 -6.72
C ALA A 28 0.96 4.68 -7.31
N ILE A 29 1.12 3.79 -8.28
CA ILE A 29 0.00 3.01 -8.88
C ILE A 29 -0.72 2.20 -7.79
N TYR A 30 0.02 1.50 -6.93
CA TYR A 30 -0.56 0.78 -5.79
C TYR A 30 -1.40 1.72 -4.92
N ARG A 31 -0.87 2.91 -4.62
CA ARG A 31 -1.61 3.92 -3.85
C ARG A 31 -2.86 4.42 -4.52
N PHE A 32 -2.85 4.68 -5.83
CA PHE A 32 -4.08 5.01 -6.55
C PHE A 32 -5.10 3.88 -6.46
N GLY A 33 -4.67 2.63 -6.58
CA GLY A 33 -5.55 1.46 -6.42
C GLY A 33 -6.22 1.36 -5.05
N THR A 34 -5.53 1.78 -3.97
CA THR A 34 -6.13 1.79 -2.62
C THR A 34 -7.34 2.71 -2.45
N TYR A 35 -7.58 3.64 -3.38
CA TYR A 35 -8.76 4.51 -3.40
C TYR A 35 -9.89 3.99 -4.32
N VAL A 36 -9.62 2.96 -5.13
CA VAL A 36 -10.64 2.36 -6.00
C VAL A 36 -11.45 1.37 -5.18
N VAL A 37 -12.66 1.78 -4.79
CA VAL A 37 -13.61 0.98 -4.02
C VAL A 37 -14.19 -0.14 -4.89
N LEU A 38 -14.39 -1.32 -4.29
CA LEU A 38 -15.04 -2.45 -4.94
C LEU A 38 -16.48 -2.09 -5.36
N PRO A 39 -16.90 -2.43 -6.59
CA PRO A 39 -18.27 -2.22 -7.02
C PRO A 39 -19.24 -3.08 -6.19
N GLY A 40 -20.35 -2.48 -5.75
CA GLY A 40 -21.37 -3.18 -4.95
C GLY A 40 -21.20 -3.07 -3.44
N ILE A 41 -20.23 -2.29 -2.95
CA ILE A 41 -20.12 -1.94 -1.53
C ILE A 41 -21.07 -0.79 -1.18
N ASP A 42 -21.85 -0.96 -0.11
CA ASP A 42 -22.69 0.09 0.46
C ASP A 42 -21.83 1.14 1.20
N PRO A 43 -21.94 2.45 0.85
CA PRO A 43 -21.25 3.53 1.56
C PRO A 43 -21.54 3.58 3.08
N GLN A 44 -22.72 3.15 3.52
CA GLN A 44 -23.05 3.09 4.95
C GLN A 44 -22.24 2.01 5.66
N ALA A 45 -22.13 0.83 5.04
CA ALA A 45 -21.32 -0.28 5.56
C ALA A 45 -19.83 0.09 5.59
N LEU A 46 -19.35 0.88 4.62
CA LEU A 46 -17.97 1.38 4.60
C LEU A 46 -17.67 2.29 5.80
N THR A 47 -18.60 3.18 6.14
CA THR A 47 -18.45 4.08 7.30
C THR A 47 -18.40 3.29 8.61
N ALA A 48 -19.23 2.24 8.73
CA ALA A 48 -19.19 1.32 9.87
C ALA A 48 -17.87 0.53 9.94
N LEU A 49 -17.36 0.05 8.80
CA LEU A 49 -16.08 -0.66 8.71
C LEU A 49 -14.91 0.24 9.13
N GLN A 50 -14.90 1.50 8.68
CA GLN A 50 -13.90 2.49 9.08
C GLN A 50 -13.94 2.79 10.57
N ALA A 51 -15.13 2.80 11.19
CA ALA A 51 -15.24 2.95 12.64
C ALA A 51 -14.69 1.73 13.40
N GLN A 52 -14.94 0.51 12.89
CA GLN A 52 -14.45 -0.74 13.48
C GLN A 52 -12.93 -0.94 13.33
N THR A 53 -12.34 -0.47 12.23
CA THR A 53 -10.90 -0.60 11.93
C THR A 53 -10.01 0.38 12.69
N ARG A 54 -10.58 1.30 13.49
CA ARG A 54 -9.81 2.24 14.33
C ARG A 54 -9.15 1.60 15.55
N GLY A 55 -9.47 0.35 15.88
CA GLY A 55 -8.93 -0.31 17.08
C GLY A 55 -8.71 -1.82 16.93
N GLY A 56 -7.90 -2.35 17.85
CA GLY A 56 -7.67 -3.80 18.00
C GLY A 56 -6.98 -4.45 16.80
N LEU A 57 -7.28 -5.74 16.60
CA LEU A 57 -6.69 -6.56 15.54
C LEU A 57 -7.01 -6.05 14.12
N LEU A 58 -8.19 -5.45 13.93
CA LEU A 58 -8.60 -4.89 12.65
C LEU A 58 -7.78 -3.66 12.26
N ALA A 59 -7.30 -2.88 13.23
CA ALA A 59 -6.37 -1.78 12.96
C ALA A 59 -5.00 -2.30 12.46
N LEU A 60 -4.52 -3.42 13.01
CA LEU A 60 -3.29 -4.06 12.53
C LEU A 60 -3.48 -4.57 11.10
N LEU A 61 -4.61 -5.22 10.82
CA LEU A 61 -4.97 -5.67 9.48
C LEU A 61 -4.99 -4.50 8.48
N ASP A 62 -5.63 -3.38 8.85
CA ASP A 62 -5.70 -2.20 8.00
C ASP A 62 -4.32 -1.57 7.77
N MET A 63 -3.47 -1.51 8.81
CA MET A 63 -2.09 -1.05 8.70
C MET A 63 -1.27 -1.88 7.70
N PHE A 64 -1.39 -3.21 7.74
CA PHE A 64 -0.69 -4.10 6.80
C PHE A 64 -1.25 -4.01 5.37
N SER A 65 -2.53 -3.71 5.20
CA SER A 65 -3.12 -3.41 3.89
C SER A 65 -2.77 -2.01 3.38
N GLY A 66 -2.23 -1.15 4.24
CA GLY A 66 -1.94 0.25 3.97
C GLY A 66 -3.19 1.14 3.94
N GLY A 67 -4.28 0.77 4.61
CA GLY A 67 -5.57 1.49 4.57
C GLY A 67 -6.50 1.03 3.45
N ALA A 68 -6.15 0.00 2.69
CA ALA A 68 -6.98 -0.51 1.61
C ALA A 68 -8.20 -1.28 2.13
N PHE A 69 -8.07 -1.94 3.28
CA PHE A 69 -9.13 -2.69 3.94
C PHE A 69 -10.25 -1.77 4.43
N SER A 70 -9.91 -0.70 5.15
CA SER A 70 -10.88 0.29 5.64
C SER A 70 -11.55 1.10 4.53
N ASN A 71 -10.95 1.16 3.33
CA ASN A 71 -11.53 1.78 2.13
C ASN A 71 -12.31 0.79 1.25
N ALA A 72 -12.43 -0.49 1.63
CA ALA A 72 -13.03 -1.54 0.81
C ALA A 72 -12.52 -1.52 -0.64
N SER A 73 -11.21 -1.32 -0.79
CA SER A 73 -10.55 -1.20 -2.10
C SER A 73 -10.46 -2.54 -2.83
N ILE A 74 -10.26 -2.49 -4.14
CA ILE A 74 -9.84 -3.65 -4.95
C ILE A 74 -8.60 -4.37 -4.37
N PHE A 75 -7.76 -3.66 -3.61
CA PHE A 75 -6.60 -4.20 -2.91
C PHE A 75 -6.84 -4.34 -1.39
N ALA A 76 -8.07 -4.62 -0.95
CA ALA A 76 -8.44 -4.65 0.47
C ALA A 76 -7.51 -5.51 1.35
N LEU A 77 -7.03 -6.65 0.85
CA LEU A 77 -6.07 -7.51 1.58
C LEU A 77 -4.60 -7.23 1.23
N GLY A 78 -4.33 -6.32 0.31
CA GLY A 78 -3.00 -5.94 -0.14
C GLY A 78 -2.16 -7.14 -0.56
N ILE A 79 -0.93 -7.20 -0.06
CA ILE A 79 0.03 -8.29 -0.31
C ILE A 79 -0.17 -9.50 0.63
N MET A 80 -1.09 -9.43 1.61
CA MET A 80 -1.27 -10.50 2.59
C MET A 80 -1.57 -11.88 1.99
N PRO A 81 -2.42 -12.04 0.95
CA PRO A 81 -2.65 -13.35 0.35
C PRO A 81 -1.38 -13.99 -0.21
N TYR A 82 -0.50 -13.17 -0.80
CA TYR A 82 0.79 -13.63 -1.31
C TYR A 82 1.75 -14.03 -0.18
N ILE A 83 1.82 -13.23 0.89
CA ILE A 83 2.62 -13.55 2.07
C ILE A 83 2.14 -14.87 2.69
N SER A 84 0.82 -15.02 2.90
CA SER A 84 0.23 -16.25 3.42
C SER A 84 0.53 -17.45 2.52
N ALA A 85 0.42 -17.31 1.20
CA ALA A 85 0.78 -18.38 0.26
C ALA A 85 2.27 -18.75 0.35
N SER A 86 3.16 -17.78 0.52
CA SER A 86 4.61 -18.01 0.66
C SER A 86 5.03 -18.66 1.98
N ILE A 87 4.21 -18.58 3.03
CA ILE A 87 4.43 -19.27 4.31
C ILE A 87 3.98 -20.73 4.23
N VAL A 88 2.96 -21.01 3.40
CA VAL A 88 2.34 -22.35 3.29
C VAL A 88 3.10 -23.26 2.33
N MET A 89 3.67 -22.72 1.24
CA MET A 89 4.56 -23.47 0.33
C MET A 89 5.89 -23.79 1.00
#